data_AF-A0A1G7KWQ3-F1
#
_entry.id   AF-A0A1G7KWQ3-F1
#
_cell.length_a   1.000
_cell.length_b   1.000
_cell.length_c   1.000
_cell.angle_alpha   90.00
_cell.angle_beta   90.00
_cell.angle_gamma   90.00
#
_symmetry.space_group_name_H-M   'P 1'
#
loop_
_entity.id
_entity.type
_entity.pdbx_description
1 polymer ?
#
loop_
_entity_poly.entity_id
_entity_poly.type
_entity_poly.pdbx_seq_one_letter_code
_entity_poly.pdbx_strand_id
1 'polypeptide(L)'
;MPVNEQVLAVAERMTGLPWPRDDERLDWEVDGFTGWSGFLAHVLPLTGMSPFGRPADRRWGVRDRAPAGLARALGADDAAWWRYGDHAIVLTGAAVHVVPLPWLTGPDPGEHAHRSPLIAAFLSGDARRVLGAVWTVFRTRDPEVLTPLVKALPAIEKATDLDLGGALASNNDNLDHVLGRIRLFREGTCLCTAYLSHLFYDPEKEGRHVLVVGTVPNDRQWVPDRLCECRDCGRRFQVEQGEHHYTWWKWTALTTP
;
A
#
# COMPACT_ATOMS: atom_id res chain seq x y z
N MET A 1 18.42 -24.50 32.51
CA MET A 1 17.46 -24.62 31.39
C MET A 1 18.25 -25.01 30.15
N PRO A 2 17.79 -25.97 29.32
CA PRO A 2 18.48 -26.31 28.07
C PRO A 2 18.66 -25.08 27.17
N VAL A 3 19.77 -24.97 26.45
CA VAL A 3 20.09 -23.80 25.61
C VAL A 3 18.97 -23.52 24.59
N ASN A 4 18.38 -24.55 24.02
CA ASN A 4 17.23 -24.43 23.11
C ASN A 4 16.00 -23.79 23.78
N GLU A 5 15.74 -24.08 25.06
CA GLU A 5 14.63 -23.47 25.81
C GLU A 5 14.93 -22.00 26.17
N GLN A 6 16.21 -21.65 26.36
CA GLN A 6 16.64 -20.25 26.53
C GLN A 6 16.42 -19.45 25.24
N VAL A 7 16.82 -19.99 24.09
CA VAL A 7 16.59 -19.34 22.80
C VAL A 7 15.09 -19.15 22.54
N LEU A 8 14.25 -20.14 22.86
CA LEU A 8 12.79 -20.01 22.74
C LEU A 8 12.24 -18.87 23.59
N ALA A 9 12.65 -18.79 24.86
CA ALA A 9 12.22 -17.73 25.77
C ALA A 9 12.71 -16.33 25.31
N VAL A 10 13.93 -16.23 24.78
CA VAL A 10 14.45 -14.99 24.22
C VAL A 10 13.65 -14.57 22.99
N ALA A 11 13.36 -15.50 22.08
CA ALA A 11 12.57 -15.23 20.87
C ALA A 11 11.16 -14.71 21.21
N GLU A 12 10.54 -15.20 22.28
CA GLU A 12 9.25 -14.67 22.76
C GLU A 12 9.38 -13.25 23.32
N ARG A 13 10.47 -12.95 24.03
CA ARG A 13 10.71 -11.60 24.55
C ARG A 13 11.06 -10.60 23.46
N MET A 14 11.67 -11.06 22.36
CA MET A 14 11.99 -10.24 21.21
C MET A 14 10.74 -9.58 20.61
N THR A 15 9.52 -10.13 20.79
CA THR A 15 8.28 -9.48 20.31
C THR A 15 7.93 -8.19 21.04
N GLY A 16 8.57 -7.92 22.19
CA GLY A 16 8.39 -6.69 22.96
C GLY A 16 9.54 -5.69 22.80
N LEU A 17 10.54 -5.98 21.96
CA LEU A 17 11.66 -5.08 21.73
C LEU A 17 11.22 -3.85 20.91
N PRO A 18 11.87 -2.70 21.12
CA PRO A 18 11.61 -1.53 20.30
C PRO A 18 12.09 -1.77 18.86
N TRP A 19 11.28 -1.33 17.91
CA TRP A 19 11.67 -1.23 16.51
C TRP A 19 12.45 0.06 16.26
N PRO A 20 13.51 0.04 15.44
CA PRO A 20 14.21 1.25 15.04
C PRO A 20 13.28 2.19 14.27
N ARG A 21 13.58 3.49 14.35
CA ARG A 21 13.02 4.48 13.41
C ARG A 21 13.98 4.55 12.23
N ASP A 22 13.44 4.49 11.02
CA ASP A 22 14.24 4.53 9.78
C ASP A 22 15.26 3.37 9.67
N ASP A 23 16.38 3.58 8.97
CA ASP A 23 17.42 2.57 8.71
C ASP A 23 18.39 2.33 9.88
N GLU A 24 18.04 2.79 11.09
CA GLU A 24 18.87 2.60 12.28
C GLU A 24 18.92 1.13 12.71
N ARG A 25 20.07 0.70 13.22
CA ARG A 25 20.24 -0.61 13.87
C ARG A 25 20.31 -0.42 15.37
N LEU A 26 19.45 -1.12 16.12
CA LEU A 26 19.47 -1.13 17.58
C LEU A 26 20.02 -2.46 18.09
N ASP A 27 21.22 -2.46 18.67
CA ASP A 27 21.73 -3.65 19.35
C ASP A 27 21.02 -3.83 20.72
N TRP A 28 20.81 -5.08 21.13
CA TRP A 28 20.15 -5.42 22.39
C TRP A 28 20.75 -6.66 23.03
N GLU A 29 20.53 -6.78 24.35
CA GLU A 29 20.86 -7.96 25.14
C GLU A 29 19.63 -8.43 25.93
N VAL A 30 19.29 -9.71 25.81
CA VAL A 30 18.18 -10.34 26.55
C VAL A 30 18.65 -11.67 27.10
N ASP A 31 18.59 -11.83 28.42
CA ASP A 31 18.99 -13.06 29.13
C ASP A 31 20.40 -13.57 28.76
N GLY A 32 21.35 -12.66 28.53
CA GLY A 32 22.73 -12.98 28.14
C GLY A 32 22.92 -13.33 26.65
N PHE A 33 21.85 -13.23 25.84
CA PHE A 33 21.94 -13.32 24.39
C PHE A 33 21.98 -11.92 23.78
N THR A 34 22.88 -11.72 22.84
CA THR A 34 23.00 -10.48 22.09
C THR A 34 22.39 -10.62 20.70
N GLY A 35 21.75 -9.56 20.26
CA GLY A 35 21.15 -9.47 18.94
C GLY A 35 20.97 -8.03 18.50
N TRP A 36 20.23 -7.83 17.42
CA TRP A 36 19.96 -6.50 16.90
C TRP A 36 18.56 -6.40 16.30
N SER A 37 18.01 -5.20 16.30
CA SER A 37 16.76 -4.84 15.64
C SER A 37 17.10 -3.98 14.43
N GLY A 38 16.64 -4.39 13.25
CA GLY A 38 16.61 -3.56 12.06
C GLY A 38 15.18 -3.22 11.67
N PHE A 39 15.00 -2.47 10.58
CA PHE A 39 13.68 -2.15 10.05
C PHE A 39 12.85 -3.40 9.73
N LEU A 40 13.52 -4.54 9.45
CA LEU A 40 12.92 -5.82 9.05
C LEU A 40 12.70 -6.78 10.24
N ALA A 41 13.69 -6.98 11.11
CA ALA A 41 13.54 -8.01 12.13
C ALA A 41 14.27 -7.66 13.41
N HIS A 42 13.79 -8.25 14.51
CA HIS A 42 14.68 -8.54 15.62
C HIS A 42 15.43 -9.84 15.29
N VAL A 43 16.75 -9.80 15.36
CA VAL A 43 17.63 -10.89 14.92
C VAL A 43 18.47 -11.38 16.08
N LEU A 44 18.37 -12.68 16.34
CA LEU A 44 19.20 -13.43 17.26
C LEU A 44 20.10 -14.40 16.48
N PRO A 45 21.42 -14.12 16.38
CA PRO A 45 22.36 -15.03 15.75
C PRO A 45 22.47 -16.37 16.51
N LEU A 46 22.46 -17.48 15.78
CA LEU A 46 22.58 -18.85 16.32
C LEU A 46 23.97 -19.44 16.04
N THR A 47 25.03 -18.79 16.49
CA THR A 47 26.40 -19.31 16.28
C THR A 47 26.60 -20.63 17.05
N GLY A 48 26.70 -21.75 16.33
CA GLY A 48 27.04 -23.07 16.88
C GLY A 48 25.92 -23.78 17.66
N MET A 49 24.66 -23.38 17.49
CA MET A 49 23.53 -23.95 18.24
C MET A 49 22.85 -25.12 17.50
N SER A 50 22.43 -26.14 18.28
CA SER A 50 21.77 -27.38 17.83
C SER A 50 20.30 -27.19 17.39
N PRO A 51 19.67 -28.17 16.70
CA PRO A 51 18.39 -27.96 16.01
C PRO A 51 17.22 -27.57 16.93
N PHE A 52 16.72 -26.37 16.68
CA PHE A 52 15.65 -25.67 17.40
C PHE A 52 14.23 -26.16 17.05
N GLY A 53 14.08 -26.90 15.94
CA GLY A 53 12.78 -27.21 15.36
C GLY A 53 11.82 -27.99 16.27
N ARG A 54 12.22 -29.15 16.81
CA ARG A 54 11.31 -29.98 17.63
C ARG A 54 10.89 -29.33 18.95
N PRO A 55 11.80 -28.65 19.69
CA PRO A 55 11.39 -27.85 20.84
C PRO A 55 10.40 -26.73 20.46
N ALA A 56 10.65 -25.99 19.38
CA ALA A 56 9.75 -24.94 18.90
C ALA A 56 8.38 -25.49 18.50
N ASP A 57 8.33 -26.64 17.80
CA ASP A 57 7.07 -27.28 17.38
C ASP A 57 6.18 -27.64 18.57
N ARG A 58 6.77 -28.02 19.71
CA ARG A 58 6.02 -28.30 20.96
C ARG A 58 5.54 -27.03 21.65
N ARG A 59 6.25 -25.92 21.51
CA ARG A 59 5.98 -24.66 22.22
C ARG A 59 5.02 -23.76 21.47
N TRP A 60 5.16 -23.67 20.15
CA TRP A 60 4.39 -22.74 19.31
C TRP A 60 3.51 -23.45 18.28
N GLY A 61 3.48 -24.77 18.28
CA GLY A 61 2.64 -25.57 17.40
C GLY A 61 3.29 -25.85 16.04
N VAL A 62 2.46 -26.13 15.03
CA VAL A 62 2.95 -26.54 13.70
C VAL A 62 3.66 -25.38 13.01
N ARG A 63 4.87 -25.65 12.52
CA ARG A 63 5.60 -24.72 11.67
C ARG A 63 5.14 -24.77 10.22
N ASP A 64 5.17 -23.61 9.59
CA ASP A 64 4.98 -23.45 8.16
C ASP A 64 6.30 -23.12 7.46
N ARG A 65 6.28 -23.20 6.13
CA ARG A 65 7.39 -22.74 5.29
C ARG A 65 7.23 -21.25 5.01
N ALA A 66 8.30 -20.47 5.20
CA ALA A 66 8.28 -19.05 4.87
C ALA A 66 8.21 -18.84 3.35
N PRO A 67 7.58 -17.75 2.86
CA PRO A 67 7.65 -17.38 1.45
C PRO A 67 9.11 -17.21 1.00
N ALA A 68 9.42 -17.66 -0.22
CA ALA A 68 10.79 -17.61 -0.76
C ALA A 68 11.36 -16.18 -0.89
N GLY A 69 10.50 -15.16 -0.99
CA GLY A 69 10.93 -13.76 -0.94
C GLY A 69 11.47 -13.36 0.43
N LEU A 70 10.74 -13.72 1.49
CA LEU A 70 11.15 -13.43 2.86
C LEU A 70 12.41 -14.20 3.25
N ALA A 71 12.50 -15.49 2.92
CA ALA A 71 13.70 -16.28 3.21
C ALA A 71 14.96 -15.61 2.62
N ARG A 72 14.90 -15.17 1.34
CA ARG A 72 15.99 -14.45 0.69
C ARG A 72 16.28 -13.09 1.32
N ALA A 73 15.25 -12.34 1.72
CA ALA A 73 15.42 -11.06 2.43
C ALA A 73 16.13 -11.24 3.77
N LEU A 74 15.95 -12.38 4.43
CA LEU A 74 16.66 -12.77 5.66
C LEU A 74 18.02 -13.43 5.39
N GLY A 75 18.47 -13.48 4.14
CA GLY A 75 19.77 -14.05 3.76
C GLY A 75 19.81 -15.58 3.76
N ALA A 76 18.68 -16.26 3.56
CA ALA A 76 18.58 -17.72 3.55
C ALA A 76 17.88 -18.27 2.30
N ASP A 77 18.25 -19.48 1.88
CA ASP A 77 17.59 -20.19 0.79
C ASP A 77 16.24 -20.80 1.21
N ASP A 78 16.13 -21.15 2.49
CA ASP A 78 14.90 -21.61 3.13
C ASP A 78 14.75 -21.04 4.55
N ALA A 79 13.49 -21.02 5.01
CA ALA A 79 13.18 -20.67 6.37
C ALA A 79 11.87 -21.36 6.79
N ALA A 80 11.83 -21.76 8.05
CA ALA A 80 10.62 -22.24 8.71
C ALA A 80 10.11 -21.16 9.66
N TRP A 81 8.82 -21.10 9.92
CA TRP A 81 8.27 -20.13 10.86
C TRP A 81 7.13 -20.68 11.70
N TRP A 82 6.95 -20.08 12.87
CA TRP A 82 5.84 -20.34 13.80
C TRP A 82 5.09 -19.05 14.08
N ARG A 83 3.78 -19.13 14.23
CA ARG A 83 2.96 -18.01 14.69
C ARG A 83 3.12 -17.83 16.20
N TYR A 84 3.34 -16.60 16.63
CA TYR A 84 3.34 -16.24 18.04
C TYR A 84 2.67 -14.87 18.23
N GLY A 85 1.40 -14.90 18.63
CA GLY A 85 0.56 -13.69 18.69
C GLY A 85 0.42 -13.02 17.32
N ASP A 86 0.77 -11.72 17.28
CA ASP A 86 0.82 -10.88 16.07
C ASP A 86 2.18 -10.88 15.37
N HIS A 87 3.08 -11.76 15.81
CA HIS A 87 4.41 -11.94 15.25
C HIS A 87 4.56 -13.33 14.68
N ALA A 88 5.63 -13.49 13.92
CA ALA A 88 6.15 -14.77 13.57
C ALA A 88 7.61 -14.87 13.96
N ILE A 89 7.93 -16.07 14.46
CA ILE A 89 9.28 -16.44 14.80
C ILE A 89 9.78 -17.28 13.63
N VAL A 90 10.79 -16.77 12.92
CA VAL A 90 11.33 -17.35 11.69
C VAL A 90 12.71 -17.91 12.00
N LEU A 91 12.91 -19.19 11.73
CA LEU A 91 14.20 -19.85 11.84
C LEU A 91 14.84 -19.96 10.46
N THR A 92 16.05 -19.43 10.38
CA THR A 92 17.00 -19.67 9.28
C THR A 92 18.12 -20.59 9.77
N GLY A 93 18.96 -21.08 8.85
CA GLY A 93 20.12 -21.90 9.23
C GLY A 93 21.13 -21.21 10.16
N ALA A 94 21.10 -19.87 10.27
CA ALA A 94 22.08 -19.08 11.01
C ALA A 94 21.49 -18.21 12.13
N ALA A 95 20.18 -17.99 12.18
CA ALA A 95 19.56 -17.04 13.11
C ALA A 95 18.07 -17.32 13.35
N VAL A 96 17.58 -16.85 14.51
CA VAL A 96 16.15 -16.63 14.76
C VAL A 96 15.83 -15.18 14.44
N HIS A 97 14.75 -14.98 13.70
CA HIS A 97 14.21 -13.67 13.37
C HIS A 97 12.80 -13.55 13.95
N VAL A 98 12.47 -12.41 14.52
CA VAL A 98 11.09 -12.06 14.90
C VAL A 98 10.63 -10.96 13.97
N VAL A 99 9.57 -11.25 13.22
CA VAL A 99 8.96 -10.35 12.24
C VAL A 99 7.47 -10.17 12.54
N PRO A 100 6.87 -9.02 12.20
CA PRO A 100 5.42 -8.87 12.25
C PRO A 100 4.73 -9.91 11.36
N LEU A 101 3.68 -10.56 11.87
CA LEU A 101 2.94 -11.59 11.14
C LEU A 101 2.41 -11.11 9.76
N PRO A 102 1.97 -9.84 9.57
CA PRO A 102 1.53 -9.36 8.26
C PRO A 102 2.54 -9.60 7.14
N TRP A 103 3.85 -9.56 7.44
CA TRP A 103 4.91 -9.70 6.45
C TRP A 103 5.07 -11.12 5.89
N LEU A 104 4.55 -12.12 6.59
CA LEU A 104 4.49 -13.50 6.09
C LEU A 104 3.25 -13.78 5.27
N THR A 105 2.20 -12.98 5.45
CA THR A 105 0.91 -13.14 4.76
C THR A 105 0.79 -12.30 3.48
N GLY A 106 1.79 -11.48 3.14
CA GLY A 106 1.83 -10.63 1.95
C GLY A 106 2.70 -9.38 2.19
N PRO A 107 3.22 -8.70 1.14
CA PRO A 107 4.41 -7.87 1.30
C PRO A 107 4.19 -6.55 2.06
N ASP A 108 5.22 -6.21 2.86
CA ASP A 108 5.43 -5.05 3.75
C ASP A 108 5.43 -3.67 3.03
N PRO A 109 4.83 -2.61 3.60
CA PRO A 109 4.81 -1.25 3.05
C PRO A 109 6.18 -0.58 2.79
N GLY A 110 7.24 -0.95 3.51
CA GLY A 110 8.60 -0.36 3.34
C GLY A 110 9.28 -0.79 2.04
N GLU A 111 9.02 -2.01 1.58
CA GLU A 111 9.59 -2.56 0.34
C GLU A 111 8.97 -1.93 -0.93
N HIS A 112 7.76 -1.36 -0.82
CA HIS A 112 7.11 -0.64 -1.92
C HIS A 112 7.66 0.78 -2.12
N ALA A 113 8.12 1.43 -1.05
CA ALA A 113 8.73 2.76 -1.13
C ALA A 113 10.04 2.78 -1.94
N HIS A 114 10.81 1.69 -1.93
CA HIS A 114 12.06 1.58 -2.70
C HIS A 114 11.89 1.05 -4.14
N ARG A 115 10.75 0.45 -4.50
CA ARG A 115 10.55 -0.18 -5.82
C ARG A 115 9.58 0.56 -6.75
N SER A 116 8.84 1.55 -6.24
CA SER A 116 7.91 2.34 -7.05
C SER A 116 8.35 3.81 -7.08
N PRO A 117 8.79 4.33 -8.24
CA PRO A 117 9.09 5.76 -8.42
C PRO A 117 7.91 6.65 -8.01
N LEU A 118 6.69 6.14 -8.12
CA LEU A 118 5.46 6.82 -7.75
C LEU A 118 5.30 6.97 -6.24
N ILE A 119 5.56 5.90 -5.46
CA ILE A 119 5.50 5.96 -3.99
C ILE A 119 6.63 6.84 -3.46
N ALA A 120 7.84 6.69 -4.01
CA ALA A 120 8.97 7.54 -3.68
C ALA A 120 8.69 9.03 -3.96
N ALA A 121 7.89 9.35 -4.99
CA ALA A 121 7.48 10.71 -5.28
C ALA A 121 6.49 11.25 -4.24
N PHE A 122 5.49 10.47 -3.82
CA PHE A 122 4.56 10.87 -2.75
C PHE A 122 5.26 11.09 -1.41
N LEU A 123 6.23 10.24 -1.06
CA LEU A 123 6.96 10.31 0.21
C LEU A 123 8.10 11.35 0.20
N SER A 124 8.33 12.05 -0.92
CA SER A 124 9.51 12.90 -1.08
C SER A 124 9.47 14.23 -0.33
N GLY A 125 8.28 14.68 0.10
CA GLY A 125 8.09 16.04 0.61
C GLY A 125 8.21 17.15 -0.45
N ASP A 126 8.52 16.80 -1.71
CA ASP A 126 8.65 17.75 -2.82
C ASP A 126 7.30 17.90 -3.55
N ALA A 127 6.70 19.09 -3.44
CA ALA A 127 5.40 19.40 -4.02
C ALA A 127 5.32 19.14 -5.54
N ARG A 128 6.39 19.37 -6.30
CA ARG A 128 6.40 19.10 -7.75
C ARG A 128 6.39 17.62 -8.04
N ARG A 129 7.17 16.84 -7.29
CA ARG A 129 7.20 15.37 -7.43
C ARG A 129 5.86 14.75 -7.01
N VAL A 130 5.29 15.21 -5.90
CA VAL A 130 3.95 14.81 -5.44
C VAL A 130 2.91 15.11 -6.51
N LEU A 131 2.90 16.32 -7.09
CA LEU A 131 1.94 16.67 -8.12
C LEU A 131 2.10 15.82 -9.39
N GLY A 132 3.34 15.50 -9.79
CA GLY A 132 3.60 14.56 -10.88
C GLY A 132 3.04 13.15 -10.61
N ALA A 133 3.16 12.68 -9.37
CA ALA A 133 2.59 11.40 -8.94
C ALA A 133 1.05 11.43 -8.93
N VAL A 134 0.45 12.52 -8.43
CA VAL A 134 -1.00 12.76 -8.45
C VAL A 134 -1.57 12.58 -9.86
N TRP A 135 -1.00 13.24 -10.87
CA TRP A 135 -1.47 13.13 -12.25
C TRP A 135 -1.21 11.78 -12.90
N THR A 136 -0.24 11.01 -12.39
CA THR A 136 0.00 9.64 -12.83
C THR A 136 -1.06 8.69 -12.29
N VAL A 137 -1.40 8.79 -11.00
CA VAL A 137 -2.48 8.00 -10.38
C VAL A 137 -3.85 8.39 -10.94
N PHE A 138 -4.08 9.67 -11.22
CA PHE A 138 -5.33 10.17 -11.78
C PHE A 138 -5.70 9.44 -13.08
N ARG A 139 -4.71 9.21 -13.95
CA ARG A 139 -4.90 8.64 -15.28
C ARG A 139 -4.90 7.11 -15.32
N THR A 140 -4.37 6.45 -14.29
CA THR A 140 -4.25 4.99 -14.30
C THR A 140 -5.48 4.30 -13.72
N ARG A 141 -5.76 3.12 -14.26
CA ARG A 141 -6.68 2.11 -13.71
C ARG A 141 -5.97 0.75 -13.56
N ASP A 142 -4.66 0.72 -13.76
CA ASP A 142 -3.85 -0.48 -13.75
C ASP A 142 -3.71 -1.02 -12.31
N PRO A 143 -4.22 -2.24 -12.03
CA PRO A 143 -4.06 -2.88 -10.72
C PRO A 143 -2.59 -3.00 -10.29
N GLU A 144 -1.65 -3.21 -11.23
CA GLU A 144 -0.22 -3.33 -10.91
C GLU A 144 0.36 -2.03 -10.36
N VAL A 145 -0.20 -0.88 -10.77
CA VAL A 145 0.17 0.45 -10.26
C VAL A 145 -0.57 0.77 -8.95
N LEU A 146 -1.86 0.41 -8.85
CA LEU A 146 -2.71 0.78 -7.72
C LEU A 146 -2.49 -0.08 -6.47
N THR A 147 -2.23 -1.38 -6.63
CA THR A 147 -2.02 -2.30 -5.50
C THR A 147 -0.87 -1.88 -4.57
N PRO A 148 0.32 -1.48 -5.07
CA PRO A 148 1.38 -0.94 -4.22
C PRO A 148 0.97 0.34 -3.47
N LEU A 149 0.20 1.23 -4.11
CA LEU A 149 -0.26 2.48 -3.50
C LEU A 149 -1.22 2.24 -2.35
N VAL A 150 -2.12 1.26 -2.47
CA VAL A 150 -3.03 0.88 -1.38
C VAL A 150 -2.26 0.52 -0.12
N LYS A 151 -1.15 -0.21 -0.27
CA LYS A 151 -0.31 -0.64 0.87
C LYS A 151 0.44 0.53 1.50
N ALA A 152 0.91 1.46 0.68
CA ALA A 152 1.62 2.65 1.13
C ALA A 152 0.70 3.80 1.57
N LEU A 153 -0.62 3.68 1.39
CA LEU A 153 -1.57 4.77 1.56
C LEU A 153 -1.46 5.50 2.92
N PRO A 154 -1.35 4.81 4.08
CA PRO A 154 -1.22 5.50 5.38
C PRO A 154 0.06 6.35 5.48
N ALA A 155 1.17 5.88 4.90
CA ALA A 155 2.43 6.61 4.88
C ALA A 155 2.36 7.81 3.92
N ILE A 156 1.73 7.64 2.76
CA ILE A 156 1.48 8.71 1.79
C ILE A 156 0.64 9.80 2.44
N GLU A 157 -0.51 9.46 3.03
CA GLU A 157 -1.40 10.42 3.70
C GLU A 157 -0.66 11.26 4.75
N LYS A 158 0.20 10.62 5.56
CA LYS A 158 1.02 11.31 6.55
C LYS A 158 2.09 12.21 5.93
N ALA A 159 2.73 11.78 4.85
CA ALA A 159 3.81 12.51 4.19
C ALA A 159 3.31 13.67 3.32
N THR A 160 2.06 13.63 2.87
CA THR A 160 1.46 14.63 1.97
C THR A 160 0.59 15.66 2.69
N ASP A 161 0.75 15.82 4.00
CA ASP A 161 0.23 16.99 4.73
C ASP A 161 1.07 18.23 4.39
N LEU A 162 0.93 18.70 3.14
CA LEU A 162 1.75 19.72 2.52
C LEU A 162 0.86 20.72 1.77
N ASP A 163 1.27 21.99 1.74
CA ASP A 163 0.68 22.97 0.83
C ASP A 163 1.25 22.76 -0.58
N LEU A 164 0.41 22.24 -1.49
CA LEU A 164 0.78 22.02 -2.89
C LEU A 164 0.53 23.26 -3.76
N GLY A 165 0.06 24.35 -3.15
CA GLY A 165 -0.30 25.58 -3.82
C GLY A 165 -1.42 25.41 -4.84
N GLY A 166 -1.48 26.34 -5.79
CA GLY A 166 -2.51 26.37 -6.83
C GLY A 166 -2.92 27.80 -7.13
N ALA A 167 -2.89 28.19 -8.40
CA ALA A 167 -3.24 29.55 -8.80
C ALA A 167 -4.75 29.72 -9.07
N LEU A 168 -5.37 28.73 -9.70
CA LEU A 168 -6.78 28.77 -10.13
C LEU A 168 -7.66 27.73 -9.41
N ALA A 169 -7.05 26.62 -9.00
CA ALA A 169 -7.67 25.56 -8.20
C ALA A 169 -6.61 25.00 -7.26
N SER A 170 -7.04 24.53 -6.10
CA SER A 170 -6.15 23.94 -5.10
C SER A 170 -5.55 22.65 -5.65
N ASN A 171 -4.22 22.52 -5.61
CA ASN A 171 -3.56 21.26 -5.94
C ASN A 171 -3.82 20.20 -4.85
N ASN A 172 -4.18 20.61 -3.64
CA ASN A 172 -4.61 19.70 -2.57
C ASN A 172 -5.94 19.01 -2.91
N ASP A 173 -6.87 19.67 -3.61
CA ASP A 173 -8.11 19.03 -4.05
C ASP A 173 -7.84 17.88 -5.02
N ASN A 174 -6.83 18.05 -5.88
CA ASN A 174 -6.38 16.99 -6.79
C ASN A 174 -5.76 15.83 -5.99
N LEU A 175 -4.92 16.12 -4.98
CA LEU A 175 -4.35 15.10 -4.10
C LEU A 175 -5.45 14.31 -3.38
N ASP A 176 -6.38 15.00 -2.71
CA ASP A 176 -7.50 14.39 -1.99
C ASP A 176 -8.32 13.46 -2.89
N HIS A 177 -8.56 13.91 -4.12
CA HIS A 177 -9.26 13.14 -5.12
C HIS A 177 -8.54 11.83 -5.48
N VAL A 178 -7.22 11.85 -5.74
CA VAL A 178 -6.49 10.60 -6.05
C VAL A 178 -6.32 9.69 -4.85
N LEU A 179 -6.16 10.23 -3.64
CA LEU A 179 -6.21 9.41 -2.42
C LEU A 179 -7.57 8.72 -2.29
N GLY A 180 -8.66 9.43 -2.58
CA GLY A 180 -10.00 8.85 -2.71
C GLY A 180 -10.08 7.71 -3.73
N ARG A 181 -9.48 7.86 -4.91
CA ARG A 181 -9.40 6.78 -5.92
C ARG A 181 -8.67 5.54 -5.41
N ILE A 182 -7.55 5.72 -4.70
CA ILE A 182 -6.80 4.59 -4.12
C ILE A 182 -7.68 3.85 -3.10
N ARG A 183 -8.45 4.57 -2.28
CA ARG A 183 -9.41 3.98 -1.32
C ARG A 183 -10.53 3.22 -2.02
N LEU A 184 -11.13 3.78 -3.07
CA LEU A 184 -12.14 3.09 -3.89
C LEU A 184 -11.61 1.76 -4.45
N PHE A 185 -10.38 1.76 -4.96
CA PHE A 185 -9.72 0.55 -5.45
C PHE A 185 -9.51 -0.49 -4.34
N ARG A 186 -9.02 -0.06 -3.16
CA ARG A 186 -8.88 -0.93 -1.98
C ARG A 186 -10.20 -1.60 -1.58
N GLU A 187 -11.30 -0.89 -1.71
CA GLU A 187 -12.65 -1.35 -1.34
C GLU A 187 -13.31 -2.22 -2.44
N GLY A 188 -12.64 -2.43 -3.58
CA GLY A 188 -13.22 -3.13 -4.72
C GLY A 188 -14.35 -2.35 -5.41
N THR A 189 -14.50 -1.06 -5.10
CA THR A 189 -15.51 -0.20 -5.71
C THR A 189 -15.01 0.28 -7.07
N CYS A 190 -15.88 0.25 -8.09
CA CYS A 190 -15.50 0.70 -9.43
C CYS A 190 -15.00 2.16 -9.40
N LEU A 191 -13.84 2.38 -10.03
CA LEU A 191 -13.18 3.70 -10.09
C LEU A 191 -14.00 4.76 -10.81
N CYS A 192 -15.03 4.40 -11.60
CA CYS A 192 -15.97 5.39 -12.16
C CYS A 192 -16.74 6.17 -11.08
N THR A 193 -16.78 5.67 -9.83
CA THR A 193 -17.35 6.42 -8.70
C THR A 193 -16.60 7.74 -8.48
N ALA A 194 -15.30 7.76 -8.78
CA ALA A 194 -14.47 8.96 -8.67
C ALA A 194 -14.94 10.10 -9.60
N TYR A 195 -15.61 9.79 -10.71
CA TYR A 195 -16.07 10.78 -11.68
C TYR A 195 -16.96 11.87 -11.07
N LEU A 196 -17.73 11.52 -10.04
CA LEU A 196 -18.64 12.42 -9.35
C LEU A 196 -17.93 13.52 -8.54
N SER A 197 -16.65 13.33 -8.25
CA SER A 197 -15.88 14.19 -7.34
C SER A 197 -14.80 15.02 -8.03
N HIS A 198 -14.68 14.95 -9.36
CA HIS A 198 -13.66 15.70 -10.09
C HIS A 198 -14.11 16.12 -11.49
N LEU A 199 -13.62 17.28 -11.90
CA LEU A 199 -14.03 17.95 -13.13
C LEU A 199 -13.15 17.66 -14.36
N PHE A 200 -12.14 16.80 -14.23
CA PHE A 200 -11.16 16.53 -15.28
C PHE A 200 -11.31 15.17 -15.97
N TYR A 201 -12.45 14.50 -15.76
CA TYR A 201 -12.78 13.28 -16.49
C TYR A 201 -13.45 13.62 -17.80
N ASP A 202 -12.66 13.71 -18.85
CA ASP A 202 -13.14 13.81 -20.21
C ASP A 202 -13.68 12.44 -20.67
N PRO A 203 -14.99 12.30 -20.95
CA PRO A 203 -15.58 11.03 -21.38
C PRO A 203 -14.87 10.39 -22.58
N GLU A 204 -14.34 11.20 -23.49
CA GLU A 204 -13.67 10.72 -24.71
C GLU A 204 -12.27 10.17 -24.39
N LYS A 205 -11.56 10.77 -23.43
CA LYS A 205 -10.23 10.31 -22.98
C LYS A 205 -10.29 9.12 -22.04
N GLU A 206 -11.41 8.93 -21.33
CA GLU A 206 -11.63 7.71 -20.55
C GLU A 206 -11.74 6.45 -21.45
N GLY A 207 -11.92 6.64 -22.76
CA GLY A 207 -11.67 5.63 -23.79
C GLY A 207 -12.42 4.33 -23.54
N ARG A 208 -11.68 3.22 -23.33
CA ARG A 208 -12.29 1.88 -23.14
C ARG A 208 -13.12 1.71 -21.87
N HIS A 209 -13.12 2.68 -20.95
CA HIS A 209 -13.82 2.57 -19.67
C HIS A 209 -15.22 3.22 -19.68
N VAL A 210 -15.49 4.07 -20.67
CA VAL A 210 -16.74 4.79 -20.81
C VAL A 210 -17.29 4.58 -22.22
N LEU A 211 -18.60 4.37 -22.31
CA LEU A 211 -19.34 4.42 -23.56
C LEU A 211 -20.30 5.61 -23.52
N VAL A 212 -20.24 6.50 -24.50
CA VAL A 212 -21.30 7.49 -24.73
C VAL A 212 -22.47 6.76 -25.39
N VAL A 213 -23.58 6.65 -24.68
CA VAL A 213 -24.79 5.90 -25.11
C VAL A 213 -25.89 6.81 -25.66
N GLY A 214 -25.73 8.13 -25.52
CA GLY A 214 -26.68 9.10 -26.04
C GLY A 214 -26.36 10.52 -25.60
N THR A 215 -27.29 11.43 -25.85
CA THR A 215 -27.19 12.84 -25.49
C THR A 215 -28.52 13.39 -25.01
N VAL A 216 -28.50 14.39 -24.13
CA VAL A 216 -29.69 15.13 -23.67
C VAL A 216 -29.50 16.61 -23.98
N PRO A 217 -30.50 17.30 -24.59
CA PRO A 217 -30.42 18.74 -24.78
C PRO A 217 -30.19 19.49 -23.46
N ASN A 218 -29.32 20.50 -23.48
CA ASN A 218 -29.06 21.35 -22.34
C ASN A 218 -29.06 22.82 -22.78
N ASP A 219 -30.14 23.52 -22.47
CA ASP A 219 -30.38 24.91 -22.91
C ASP A 219 -29.41 25.92 -22.28
N ARG A 220 -28.59 25.51 -21.31
CA ARG A 220 -27.61 26.38 -20.63
C ARG A 220 -26.23 26.41 -21.32
N GLN A 221 -26.01 25.58 -22.33
CA GLN A 221 -24.70 25.41 -22.98
C GLN A 221 -24.84 25.13 -24.48
N TRP A 222 -23.73 25.27 -25.22
CA TRP A 222 -23.72 25.12 -26.68
C TRP A 222 -23.67 23.67 -27.19
N VAL A 223 -23.48 22.70 -26.30
CA VAL A 223 -23.45 21.26 -26.63
C VAL A 223 -24.46 20.50 -25.76
N PRO A 224 -25.11 19.44 -26.28
CA PRO A 224 -25.90 18.54 -25.45
C PRO A 224 -25.06 17.89 -24.35
N ASP A 225 -25.68 17.58 -23.21
CA ASP A 225 -25.06 16.71 -22.20
C ASP A 225 -24.90 15.31 -22.78
N ARG A 226 -23.81 14.63 -22.41
CA ARG A 226 -23.56 13.24 -22.82
C ARG A 226 -24.14 12.28 -21.81
N LEU A 227 -24.86 11.26 -22.27
CA LEU A 227 -25.22 10.10 -21.47
C LEU A 227 -24.09 9.08 -21.59
N CYS A 228 -23.43 8.80 -20.49
CA CYS A 228 -22.27 7.92 -20.42
C CYS A 228 -22.58 6.68 -19.58
N GLU A 229 -22.08 5.52 -19.98
CA GLU A 229 -22.15 4.26 -19.25
C GLU A 229 -20.74 3.76 -18.96
N CYS A 230 -20.46 3.42 -17.70
CA CYS A 230 -19.20 2.78 -17.34
C CYS A 230 -19.19 1.34 -17.86
N ARG A 231 -18.19 1.00 -18.67
CA ARG A 231 -18.02 -0.35 -19.23
C ARG A 231 -17.58 -1.40 -18.20
N ASP A 232 -17.07 -0.96 -17.05
CA ASP A 232 -16.58 -1.86 -16.00
C ASP A 232 -17.70 -2.28 -15.03
N CYS A 233 -18.69 -1.41 -14.75
CA CYS A 233 -19.76 -1.70 -13.77
C CYS A 233 -21.19 -1.36 -14.23
N GLY A 234 -21.37 -0.84 -15.44
CA GLY A 234 -22.68 -0.49 -16.01
C GLY A 234 -23.34 0.77 -15.46
N ARG A 235 -22.72 1.48 -14.48
CA ARG A 235 -23.31 2.71 -13.93
C ARG A 235 -23.42 3.79 -15.02
N ARG A 236 -24.55 4.49 -15.02
CA ARG A 236 -24.84 5.56 -15.97
C ARG A 236 -24.68 6.94 -15.36
N PHE A 237 -24.31 7.89 -16.21
CA PHE A 237 -24.04 9.27 -15.85
C PHE A 237 -24.56 10.21 -16.93
N GLN A 238 -25.04 11.38 -16.51
CA GLN A 238 -25.17 12.55 -17.36
C GLN A 238 -23.94 13.43 -17.16
N VAL A 239 -23.30 13.81 -18.25
CA VAL A 239 -22.05 14.57 -18.24
C VAL A 239 -22.26 15.91 -18.93
N GLU A 240 -22.19 16.95 -18.12
CA GLU A 240 -22.22 18.35 -18.54
C GLU A 240 -20.80 18.79 -18.91
N GLN A 241 -20.63 19.44 -20.06
CA GLN A 241 -19.35 20.00 -20.50
C GLN A 241 -19.41 21.52 -20.41
N GLY A 242 -18.55 22.11 -19.58
CA GLY A 242 -18.41 23.55 -19.51
C GLY A 242 -17.02 24.05 -19.85
N GLU A 243 -16.94 25.35 -20.11
CA GLU A 243 -15.71 26.04 -20.44
C GLU A 243 -15.72 27.43 -19.80
N HIS A 244 -14.67 27.76 -19.03
CA HIS A 244 -14.46 29.13 -18.52
C HIS A 244 -12.97 29.48 -18.46
N HIS A 245 -12.21 28.80 -17.60
CA HIS A 245 -10.75 28.92 -17.52
C HIS A 245 -10.02 27.70 -18.11
N TYR A 246 -10.74 26.58 -18.20
CA TYR A 246 -10.36 25.33 -18.84
C TYR A 246 -11.63 24.55 -19.13
N THR A 247 -11.56 23.56 -20.03
CA THR A 247 -12.66 22.62 -20.26
C THR A 247 -12.81 21.71 -19.05
N TRP A 248 -14.05 21.53 -18.58
CA TRP A 248 -14.38 20.65 -17.48
C TRP A 248 -15.60 19.80 -17.78
N TRP A 249 -15.74 18.70 -17.03
CA TRP A 249 -16.82 17.74 -17.17
C TRP A 249 -17.43 17.43 -15.81
N LYS A 250 -18.69 17.81 -15.61
CA LYS A 250 -19.41 17.50 -14.38
C LYS A 250 -20.24 16.24 -14.60
N TRP A 251 -19.92 15.21 -13.83
CA TRP A 251 -20.61 13.92 -13.88
C TRP A 251 -21.69 13.86 -12.82
N THR A 252 -22.91 13.57 -13.24
CA THR A 252 -24.04 13.33 -12.33
C THR A 252 -24.50 11.88 -12.49
N ALA A 253 -24.57 11.14 -11.38
CA ALA A 253 -25.06 9.76 -11.41
C ALA A 253 -26.53 9.76 -11.82
N LEU A 254 -26.87 8.91 -12.78
CA LEU A 254 -28.25 8.62 -13.12
C LEU A 254 -28.68 7.42 -12.29
N THR A 255 -29.77 7.57 -11.54
CA THR A 255 -30.48 6.42 -10.99
C THR A 255 -31.03 5.62 -12.17
N THR A 256 -30.66 4.34 -12.25
CA THR A 256 -31.35 3.42 -13.14
C THR A 256 -32.82 3.40 -12.70
N PRO A 257 -33.79 3.59 -13.60
CA PRO A 257 -35.20 3.42 -13.27
C PRO A 257 -35.50 2.00 -12.78
#